data_AF-A0A0R2H6V6-F1
#
_entry.id   AF-A0A0R2H6V6-F1
#
_cell.length_a   1.000
_cell.length_b   1.000
_cell.length_c   1.000
_cell.angle_alpha   90.00
_cell.angle_beta   90.00
_cell.angle_gamma   90.00
#
_symmetry.space_group_name_H-M   'P 1'
#
loop_
_entity.id
_entity.type
_entity.pdbx_description
1 polymer ?
#
loop_
_entity_poly.entity_id
_entity_poly.type
_entity_poly.pdbx_seq_one_letter_code
_entity_poly.pdbx_strand_id
1 'polypeptide(L)'
;MILLAIFGGLMLLLSIFYLLNSWQRYGQWKWATFLVLLSAILTGVGTWGALTGHHRASSSPTTSRQATAQTATSSLAVGNQAMKTAGADQSSKENALLGQLQKAYGKLGTVGFDQASKTYQIKPAAGDEQKALQAVLDDPSQAEQIGWPKLTKSLQQTSAQLKEILGAGYSLSLMAPNSDQAMYTVKDGQETFTAVK
;
A
#
# COMPACT_ATOMS: atom_id res chain seq x y z
N MET A 1 -0.66 -33.46 -23.54
CA MET A 1 0.17 -34.02 -22.45
C MET A 1 1.63 -33.58 -22.56
N ILE A 2 2.26 -33.69 -23.73
CA ILE A 2 3.64 -33.21 -23.97
C ILE A 2 3.81 -31.69 -23.75
N LEU A 3 2.82 -30.87 -24.11
CA LEU A 3 2.87 -29.41 -23.94
C LEU A 3 2.90 -28.98 -22.46
N LEU A 4 2.18 -29.70 -21.59
CA LEU A 4 2.23 -29.51 -20.13
C LEU A 4 3.57 -29.95 -19.54
N ALA A 5 4.16 -31.04 -20.06
CA ALA A 5 5.49 -31.47 -19.64
C ALA A 5 6.58 -30.48 -20.04
N ILE A 6 6.46 -29.86 -21.22
CA ILE A 6 7.37 -28.79 -21.68
C ILE A 6 7.20 -27.53 -20.81
N PHE A 7 5.97 -27.13 -20.51
CA PHE A 7 5.70 -25.96 -19.67
C PHE A 7 6.16 -26.16 -18.22
N GLY A 8 5.94 -27.36 -17.67
CA GLY A 8 6.43 -27.75 -16.35
C GLY A 8 7.96 -27.83 -16.30
N GLY A 9 8.60 -28.37 -17.35
CA GLY A 9 10.05 -28.40 -17.47
C GLY A 9 10.67 -27.01 -17.56
N LEU A 10 10.05 -26.09 -18.31
CA LEU A 10 10.48 -24.69 -18.38
C LEU A 10 10.36 -23.99 -17.03
N MET A 11 9.23 -24.12 -16.32
CA MET A 11 9.06 -23.54 -15.00
C MET A 11 10.06 -24.08 -13.96
N LEU A 12 10.42 -25.36 -14.08
CA LEU A 12 11.44 -25.99 -13.23
C LEU A 12 12.84 -25.44 -13.53
N LEU A 13 13.17 -25.23 -14.80
CA LEU A 13 14.43 -24.60 -15.23
C LEU A 13 14.53 -23.14 -14.78
N LEU A 14 13.45 -22.35 -14.92
CA LEU A 14 13.40 -20.97 -14.41
C LEU A 14 13.53 -20.92 -12.88
N SER A 15 12.92 -21.87 -12.17
CA SER A 15 13.01 -21.94 -10.70
C SER A 15 14.43 -22.26 -10.24
N ILE A 16 15.15 -23.15 -10.92
CA ILE A 16 16.56 -23.45 -10.64
C ILE A 16 17.45 -22.24 -10.94
N PHE A 17 17.21 -21.54 -12.05
CA PHE A 17 17.98 -20.34 -12.42
C PHE A 17 17.74 -19.18 -11.45
N TYR A 18 16.50 -19.02 -10.97
CA TYR A 18 16.14 -18.08 -9.92
C TYR A 18 16.83 -18.41 -8.59
N LEU A 19 16.92 -19.71 -8.25
CA LEU A 19 17.64 -20.20 -7.08
C LEU A 19 19.15 -19.91 -7.14
N LEU A 20 19.76 -20.13 -8.29
CA LEU A 20 21.19 -19.91 -8.50
C LEU A 20 21.53 -18.42 -8.57
N ASN A 21 20.70 -17.61 -9.23
CA ASN A 21 20.87 -16.15 -9.31
C ASN A 21 20.61 -15.46 -7.95
N SER A 22 19.84 -16.09 -7.06
CA SER A 22 19.66 -15.65 -5.67
C SER A 22 20.92 -15.84 -4.81
N TRP A 23 21.93 -16.58 -5.28
CA TRP A 23 23.06 -17.00 -4.46
C TRP A 23 24.14 -15.93 -4.26
N GLN A 24 24.24 -14.91 -5.12
CA GLN A 24 25.31 -13.90 -4.99
C GLN A 24 24.95 -12.64 -4.21
N ARG A 25 23.69 -12.37 -3.82
CA ARG A 25 23.37 -11.14 -3.05
C ARG A 25 22.37 -11.18 -1.90
N TYR A 26 21.68 -12.28 -1.58
CA TYR A 26 20.78 -12.28 -0.42
C TYR A 26 20.78 -13.60 0.36
N GLY A 27 21.65 -13.67 1.37
CA GLY A 27 21.76 -14.78 2.31
C GLY A 27 20.77 -14.70 3.48
N GLN A 28 19.48 -14.94 3.25
CA GLN A 28 18.49 -15.20 4.32
C GLN A 28 17.45 -16.26 3.87
N TRP A 29 17.93 -17.47 3.60
CA TRP A 29 17.15 -18.56 2.98
C TRP A 29 16.36 -19.44 3.97
N LYS A 30 15.88 -18.88 5.09
CA LYS A 30 15.05 -19.63 6.06
C LYS A 30 13.59 -19.17 6.13
N TRP A 31 13.32 -17.90 5.83
CA TRP A 31 11.98 -17.32 6.03
C TRP A 31 11.03 -17.50 4.86
N ALA A 32 11.52 -17.44 3.62
CA ALA A 32 10.66 -17.55 2.43
C ALA A 32 10.07 -18.96 2.28
N THR A 33 10.87 -20.01 2.51
CA THR A 33 10.40 -21.41 2.43
C THR A 33 9.41 -21.76 3.54
N PHE A 34 9.57 -21.17 4.74
CA PHE A 34 8.64 -21.33 5.85
C PHE A 34 7.27 -20.71 5.54
N LEU A 35 7.23 -19.51 4.96
CA LEU A 35 5.98 -18.85 4.56
C LEU A 35 5.20 -19.63 3.49
N VAL A 36 5.90 -20.23 2.53
CA VAL A 36 5.27 -21.03 1.48
C VAL A 36 4.69 -22.33 2.05
N LEU A 37 5.44 -23.06 2.89
CA LEU A 37 4.92 -24.26 3.56
C LEU A 37 3.72 -23.97 4.48
N LEU A 38 3.75 -22.85 5.22
CA LEU A 38 2.65 -22.47 6.10
C LEU A 38 1.36 -22.15 5.31
N SER A 39 1.49 -21.53 4.13
CA SER A 39 0.35 -21.24 3.25
C SER A 39 -0.31 -22.48 2.65
N ALA A 40 0.50 -23.52 2.35
CA ALA A 40 0.00 -24.79 1.84
C ALA A 40 -0.80 -25.57 2.90
N ILE A 41 -0.39 -25.48 4.17
CA ILE A 41 -1.11 -26.11 5.29
C ILE A 41 -2.44 -25.40 5.59
N LEU A 42 -2.45 -24.06 5.59
CA LEU A 42 -3.66 -23.26 5.83
C LEU A 42 -4.74 -23.47 4.75
N THR A 43 -4.35 -23.77 3.52
CA THR A 43 -5.29 -23.99 2.41
C THR A 43 -5.93 -25.39 2.46
N GLY A 44 -5.31 -26.36 3.15
CA GLY A 44 -5.84 -27.74 3.26
C GLY A 44 -6.93 -27.95 4.32
N VAL A 45 -7.07 -27.06 5.31
CA VAL A 45 -8.02 -27.22 6.44
C VAL A 45 -9.28 -26.33 6.28
N GLY A 46 -9.30 -25.43 5.30
CA GLY A 46 -10.32 -24.39 5.16
C GLY A 46 -11.59 -24.75 4.37
N THR A 47 -11.75 -25.99 3.88
CA THR A 47 -12.88 -26.34 2.98
C THR A 47 -13.94 -27.27 3.60
N TRP A 48 -13.98 -27.47 4.92
CA TRP A 48 -15.00 -28.34 5.55
C TRP A 48 -16.20 -27.61 6.20
N GLY A 49 -16.24 -26.27 6.22
CA GLY A 49 -17.08 -25.55 7.18
C GLY A 49 -18.17 -24.61 6.68
N ALA A 50 -18.51 -24.52 5.39
CA ALA A 50 -19.48 -23.52 4.92
C ALA A 50 -20.37 -24.00 3.77
N LEU A 51 -21.12 -25.07 4.01
CA LEU A 51 -22.39 -25.35 3.33
C LEU A 51 -23.49 -25.17 4.38
N THR A 52 -24.14 -24.01 4.38
CA THR A 52 -25.56 -23.74 4.74
C THR A 52 -25.75 -22.28 5.10
N GLY A 53 -26.68 -21.60 4.41
CA GLY A 53 -27.11 -20.25 4.77
C GLY A 53 -27.49 -19.38 3.58
N HIS A 54 -28.65 -19.64 2.98
CA HIS A 54 -29.26 -18.79 1.97
C HIS A 54 -29.89 -17.54 2.61
N HIS A 55 -29.48 -16.33 2.24
CA HIS A 55 -30.39 -15.17 2.18
C HIS A 55 -30.00 -14.25 1.02
N ARG A 56 -30.98 -13.99 0.15
CA ARG A 56 -30.94 -13.12 -1.01
C ARG A 56 -31.00 -11.66 -0.58
N ALA A 57 -30.18 -10.81 -1.20
CA ALA A 57 -30.52 -9.40 -1.42
C ALA A 57 -30.00 -8.99 -2.80
N SER A 58 -30.93 -8.90 -3.75
CA SER A 58 -30.76 -8.32 -5.06
C SER A 58 -30.59 -6.80 -4.94
N SER A 59 -29.46 -6.26 -5.39
CA SER A 59 -29.34 -4.86 -5.77
C SER A 59 -28.35 -4.74 -6.92
N SER A 60 -28.82 -4.09 -7.99
CA SER A 60 -28.18 -3.91 -9.29
C SER A 60 -26.81 -3.24 -9.18
N PRO A 61 -25.85 -3.55 -10.08
CA PRO A 61 -24.57 -2.87 -10.11
C PRO A 61 -24.73 -1.49 -10.74
N THR A 62 -24.94 -0.46 -9.90
CA THR A 62 -24.68 0.92 -10.32
C THR A 62 -23.17 1.11 -10.35
N THR A 63 -22.61 1.22 -11.56
CA THR A 63 -21.24 1.66 -11.81
C THR A 63 -21.05 3.06 -11.22
N SER A 64 -20.52 3.13 -9.99
CA SER A 64 -19.97 4.35 -9.42
C SER A 64 -18.45 4.19 -9.30
N ARG A 65 -17.73 4.93 -10.14
CA ARG A 65 -16.30 5.18 -10.02
C ARG A 65 -16.06 6.01 -8.76
N GLN A 66 -16.07 5.38 -7.59
CA GLN A 66 -15.73 6.06 -6.34
C GLN A 66 -15.22 5.07 -5.31
N ALA A 67 -14.06 4.47 -5.60
CA ALA A 67 -13.37 3.58 -4.68
C ALA A 67 -11.86 3.76 -4.82
N THR A 68 -11.34 4.87 -4.28
CA THR A 68 -9.88 5.08 -4.19
C THR A 68 -9.41 5.43 -2.78
N ALA A 69 -10.29 5.88 -1.87
CA ALA A 69 -9.90 6.29 -0.52
C ALA A 69 -10.17 5.23 0.59
N GLN A 70 -11.08 4.27 0.36
CA GLN A 70 -11.48 3.30 1.40
C GLN A 70 -10.65 2.01 1.45
N THR A 71 -9.80 1.76 0.44
CA THR A 71 -9.02 0.52 0.34
C THR A 71 -7.63 0.64 0.99
N ALA A 72 -7.12 1.86 1.12
CA ALA A 72 -5.81 2.14 1.72
C ALA A 72 -5.77 1.79 3.22
N THR A 73 -6.79 2.19 3.98
CA THR A 73 -6.86 1.97 5.43
C THR A 73 -6.97 0.49 5.80
N SER A 74 -7.72 -0.29 5.02
CA SER A 74 -7.91 -1.73 5.27
C SER A 74 -6.63 -2.55 5.04
N SER A 75 -5.84 -2.20 4.02
CA SER A 75 -4.59 -2.89 3.69
C SER A 75 -3.45 -2.55 4.65
N LEU A 76 -3.43 -1.32 5.19
CA LEU A 76 -2.53 -0.93 6.27
C LEU A 76 -2.89 -1.63 7.58
N ALA A 77 -4.17 -1.69 7.97
CA ALA A 77 -4.62 -2.33 9.20
C ALA A 77 -4.25 -3.82 9.32
N VAL A 78 -4.32 -4.58 8.22
CA VAL A 78 -3.94 -6.00 8.21
C VAL A 78 -2.43 -6.20 8.36
N GLY A 79 -1.59 -5.41 7.69
CA GLY A 79 -0.14 -5.51 7.88
C GLY A 79 0.37 -4.89 9.19
N ASN A 80 -0.43 -4.00 9.80
CA ASN A 80 -0.17 -3.42 11.12
C ASN A 80 -0.04 -4.53 12.20
N GLN A 81 -0.91 -5.55 12.16
CA GLN A 81 -0.85 -6.71 13.05
C GLN A 81 0.47 -7.51 12.87
N ALA A 82 0.91 -7.70 11.64
CA ALA A 82 2.13 -8.45 11.33
C ALA A 82 3.43 -7.67 11.67
N MET A 83 3.40 -6.33 11.61
CA MET A 83 4.54 -5.47 11.94
C MET A 83 4.70 -5.16 13.44
N LYS A 84 3.64 -5.36 14.23
CA LYS A 84 3.67 -5.21 15.70
C LYS A 84 4.33 -6.38 16.42
N THR A 85 4.71 -7.46 15.71
CA THR A 85 5.45 -8.58 16.29
C THR A 85 6.81 -8.10 16.83
N ALA A 86 7.04 -8.27 18.13
CA ALA A 86 8.24 -7.80 18.83
C ALA A 86 9.51 -8.44 18.23
N GLY A 87 10.43 -7.62 17.72
CA GLY A 87 11.75 -8.08 17.23
C GLY A 87 12.16 -7.59 15.84
N ALA A 88 11.26 -6.97 15.06
CA ALA A 88 11.64 -6.32 13.80
C ALA A 88 12.38 -5.00 14.07
N ASP A 89 13.52 -4.80 13.41
CA ASP A 89 14.26 -3.54 13.43
C ASP A 89 13.47 -2.41 12.76
N GLN A 90 13.75 -1.16 13.16
CA GLN A 90 13.01 0.01 12.69
C GLN A 90 13.05 0.14 11.16
N SER A 91 14.20 -0.15 10.54
CA SER A 91 14.35 -0.07 9.09
C SER A 91 13.48 -1.09 8.35
N SER A 92 13.35 -2.33 8.86
CA SER A 92 12.42 -3.30 8.29
C SER A 92 10.96 -2.86 8.40
N LYS A 93 10.57 -2.24 9.52
CA LYS A 93 9.22 -1.69 9.67
C LYS A 93 8.97 -0.55 8.69
N GLU A 94 9.93 0.37 8.56
CA GLU A 94 9.85 1.50 7.62
C GLU A 94 9.70 1.03 6.17
N ASN A 95 10.46 0.00 5.77
CA ASN A 95 10.43 -0.58 4.44
C ASN A 95 9.14 -1.39 4.16
N ALA A 96 8.69 -2.19 5.13
CA ALA A 96 7.43 -2.91 5.00
C ALA A 96 6.25 -1.94 4.86
N LEU A 97 6.26 -0.85 5.61
CA LEU A 97 5.26 0.20 5.56
C LEU A 97 5.35 1.01 4.25
N LEU A 98 6.57 1.30 3.76
CA LEU A 98 6.77 1.88 2.43
C LEU A 98 6.08 1.03 1.36
N GLY A 99 6.29 -0.29 1.37
CA GLY A 99 5.66 -1.20 0.42
C GLY A 99 4.13 -1.22 0.52
N GLN A 100 3.57 -1.07 1.73
CA GLN A 100 2.12 -0.93 1.90
C GLN A 100 1.60 0.41 1.38
N LEU A 101 2.30 1.51 1.67
CA LEU A 101 1.94 2.84 1.18
C LEU A 101 2.03 2.92 -0.34
N GLN A 102 3.05 2.30 -0.95
CA GLN A 102 3.16 2.18 -2.40
C GLN A 102 1.97 1.43 -3.02
N LYS A 103 1.46 0.39 -2.35
CA LYS A 103 0.25 -0.32 -2.80
C LYS A 103 -1.01 0.53 -2.60
N ALA A 104 -1.12 1.19 -1.45
CA ALA A 104 -2.28 1.98 -1.08
C ALA A 104 -2.44 3.24 -1.95
N TYR A 105 -1.33 3.92 -2.25
CA TYR A 105 -1.29 5.18 -3.00
C TYR A 105 -0.73 5.03 -4.41
N GLY A 106 -0.44 3.81 -4.88
CA GLY A 106 0.13 3.56 -6.20
C GLY A 106 -0.69 4.09 -7.38
N LYS A 107 -2.01 4.27 -7.19
CA LYS A 107 -2.88 4.94 -8.16
C LYS A 107 -2.75 6.47 -8.16
N LEU A 108 -2.42 7.05 -7.01
CA LEU A 108 -2.19 8.49 -6.87
C LEU A 108 -0.79 8.86 -7.36
N GLY A 109 0.18 7.97 -7.15
CA GLY A 109 1.52 8.10 -7.70
C GLY A 109 2.55 7.24 -6.99
N THR A 110 3.80 7.69 -7.00
CA THR A 110 4.91 6.96 -6.37
C THR A 110 5.07 7.40 -4.93
N VAL A 111 5.36 6.45 -4.04
CA VAL A 111 5.65 6.74 -2.64
C VAL A 111 7.12 6.46 -2.37
N GLY A 112 7.82 7.46 -1.85
CA GLY A 112 9.18 7.36 -1.33
C GLY A 112 9.23 7.56 0.18
N PHE A 113 10.33 7.16 0.81
CA PHE A 113 10.59 7.45 2.22
C PHE A 113 11.92 8.22 2.34
N ASP A 114 11.85 9.38 2.97
CA ASP A 114 13.02 10.15 3.38
C ASP A 114 13.33 9.85 4.85
N GLN A 115 14.41 9.12 5.07
CA GLN A 115 14.84 8.70 6.40
C GLN A 115 15.33 9.87 7.26
N ALA A 116 15.89 10.93 6.65
CA ALA A 116 16.42 12.07 7.39
C ALA A 116 15.28 12.90 8.02
N SER A 117 14.22 13.12 7.26
CA SER A 117 13.03 13.84 7.73
C SER A 117 11.93 12.94 8.31
N LYS A 118 12.10 11.61 8.25
CA LYS A 118 11.08 10.59 8.59
C LYS A 118 9.76 10.82 7.84
N THR A 119 9.86 11.23 6.58
CA THR A 119 8.71 11.63 5.77
C THR A 119 8.47 10.67 4.62
N TYR A 120 7.28 10.10 4.57
CA TYR A 120 6.79 9.39 3.41
C TYR A 120 6.24 10.40 2.40
N GLN A 121 6.83 10.46 1.22
CA GLN A 121 6.50 11.44 0.18
C GLN A 121 5.71 10.76 -0.93
N ILE A 122 4.51 11.25 -1.20
CA ILE A 122 3.67 10.79 -2.30
C ILE A 122 3.86 11.79 -3.45
N LYS A 123 4.52 11.35 -4.52
CA LYS A 123 4.69 12.10 -5.76
C LYS A 123 3.60 11.71 -6.75
N PRO A 124 2.70 12.64 -7.13
CA PRO A 124 1.62 12.33 -8.07
C PRO A 124 2.16 11.74 -9.38
N ALA A 125 1.49 10.69 -9.89
CA ALA A 125 1.80 10.18 -11.23
C ALA A 125 1.31 11.15 -12.31
N ALA A 126 2.00 11.20 -13.44
CA ALA A 126 1.55 11.97 -14.58
C ALA A 126 0.21 11.45 -15.09
N GLY A 127 -0.77 12.34 -15.29
CA GLY A 127 -2.11 11.94 -15.72
C GLY A 127 -3.23 12.82 -15.17
N ASP A 128 -4.41 12.23 -15.03
CA ASP A 128 -5.61 12.94 -14.58
C ASP A 128 -5.55 13.26 -13.07
N GLU A 129 -4.87 12.43 -12.28
CA GLU A 129 -4.63 12.67 -10.85
C GLU A 129 -3.77 13.91 -10.65
N GLN A 130 -2.71 14.06 -11.43
CA GLN A 130 -1.87 15.25 -11.41
C GLN A 130 -2.65 16.52 -11.78
N LYS A 131 -3.49 16.44 -12.82
CA LYS A 131 -4.33 17.57 -13.25
C LYS A 131 -5.38 17.93 -12.20
N ALA A 132 -5.99 16.94 -11.56
CA ALA A 132 -6.96 17.17 -10.49
C ALA A 132 -6.29 17.87 -9.29
N LEU A 133 -5.10 17.42 -8.88
CA LEU A 133 -4.35 18.07 -7.81
C LEU A 133 -3.92 19.49 -8.19
N GLN A 134 -3.51 19.72 -9.44
CA GLN A 134 -3.18 21.06 -9.92
C GLN A 134 -4.42 21.96 -9.92
N ALA A 135 -5.56 21.47 -10.39
CA ALA A 135 -6.80 22.22 -10.42
C ALA A 135 -7.24 22.69 -9.02
N VAL A 136 -6.96 21.91 -7.97
CA VAL A 136 -7.24 22.30 -6.58
C VAL A 136 -6.21 23.26 -6.00
N LEU A 137 -4.97 23.20 -6.44
CA LEU A 137 -3.98 24.24 -6.12
C LEU A 137 -4.36 25.59 -6.74
N ASP A 138 -4.83 25.55 -7.99
CA ASP A 138 -5.21 26.76 -8.74
C ASP A 138 -6.54 27.34 -8.26
N ASP A 139 -7.51 26.47 -7.95
CA ASP A 139 -8.86 26.83 -7.50
C ASP A 139 -9.32 25.93 -6.33
N PRO A 140 -9.13 26.39 -5.08
CA PRO A 140 -9.56 25.65 -3.89
C PRO A 140 -11.06 25.35 -3.83
N SER A 141 -11.91 26.06 -4.58
CA SER A 141 -13.35 25.80 -4.60
C SER A 141 -13.69 24.43 -5.21
N GLN A 142 -12.80 23.87 -6.04
CA GLN A 142 -12.96 22.54 -6.64
C GLN A 142 -12.53 21.40 -5.71
N ALA A 143 -11.97 21.71 -4.53
CA ALA A 143 -11.48 20.75 -3.55
C ALA A 143 -12.54 19.69 -3.18
N GLU A 144 -13.77 20.12 -2.93
CA GLU A 144 -14.86 19.19 -2.60
C GLU A 144 -15.20 18.25 -3.76
N GLN A 145 -15.30 18.81 -4.97
CA GLN A 145 -15.72 18.06 -6.17
C GLN A 145 -14.73 16.96 -6.53
N ILE A 146 -13.43 17.22 -6.38
CA ILE A 146 -12.39 16.22 -6.67
C ILE A 146 -12.11 15.29 -5.48
N GLY A 147 -12.77 15.51 -4.33
CA GLY A 147 -12.62 14.67 -3.15
C GLY A 147 -11.39 14.96 -2.30
N TRP A 148 -10.84 16.18 -2.35
CA TRP A 148 -9.71 16.62 -1.52
C TRP A 148 -9.91 16.35 -0.03
N PRO A 149 -11.08 16.65 0.60
CA PRO A 149 -11.29 16.35 2.02
C PRO A 149 -11.22 14.86 2.35
N LYS A 150 -11.62 13.98 1.41
CA LYS A 150 -11.53 12.52 1.60
C LYS A 150 -10.08 12.06 1.52
N LEU A 151 -9.31 12.65 0.61
CA LEU A 151 -7.88 12.37 0.45
C LEU A 151 -7.10 12.81 1.69
N THR A 152 -7.24 14.06 2.14
CA THR A 152 -6.56 14.58 3.33
C THR A 152 -6.94 13.82 4.60
N LYS A 153 -8.23 13.47 4.77
CA LYS A 153 -8.68 12.62 5.88
C LYS A 153 -8.06 11.22 5.84
N SER A 154 -7.95 10.60 4.66
CA SER A 154 -7.26 9.31 4.51
C SER A 154 -5.78 9.43 4.85
N LEU A 155 -5.11 10.50 4.41
CA LEU A 155 -3.71 10.78 4.72
C LEU A 155 -3.51 10.97 6.24
N GLN A 156 -4.38 11.73 6.92
CA GLN A 156 -4.37 11.91 8.38
C GLN A 156 -4.55 10.56 9.09
N GLN A 157 -5.53 9.76 8.69
CA GLN A 157 -5.75 8.43 9.28
C GLN A 157 -4.55 7.50 9.10
N THR A 158 -3.97 7.48 7.90
CA THR A 158 -2.74 6.73 7.63
C THR A 158 -1.61 7.24 8.53
N SER A 159 -1.40 8.55 8.64
CA SER A 159 -0.37 9.15 9.50
C SER A 159 -0.54 8.78 10.98
N ALA A 160 -1.79 8.73 11.48
CA ALA A 160 -2.07 8.25 12.83
C ALA A 160 -1.67 6.76 13.00
N GLN A 161 -1.91 5.93 11.99
CA GLN A 161 -1.48 4.52 12.00
C GLN A 161 0.05 4.39 11.92
N LEU A 162 0.74 5.25 11.15
CA LEU A 162 2.22 5.30 11.12
C LEU A 162 2.76 5.49 12.53
N LYS A 163 2.16 6.42 13.30
CA LYS A 163 2.54 6.68 14.70
C LYS A 163 2.39 5.45 15.59
N GLU A 164 1.33 4.67 15.40
CA GLU A 164 1.14 3.44 16.18
C GLU A 164 2.15 2.33 15.85
N ILE A 165 2.71 2.31 14.63
CA ILE A 165 3.64 1.28 14.15
C ILE A 165 5.09 1.66 14.46
N LEU A 166 5.46 2.88 14.08
CA LEU A 166 6.84 3.36 14.05
C LEU A 166 7.17 4.29 15.23
N GLY A 167 6.17 4.72 15.98
CA GLY A 167 6.31 5.75 17.02
C GLY A 167 6.08 7.16 16.47
N ALA A 168 6.16 8.16 17.36
CA ALA A 168 5.95 9.55 16.98
C ALA A 168 7.07 10.12 16.09
N GLY A 169 6.74 11.15 15.34
CA GLY A 169 7.69 11.90 14.51
C GLY A 169 7.64 11.59 13.03
N TYR A 170 6.77 10.68 12.58
CA TYR A 170 6.65 10.30 11.18
C TYR A 170 5.61 11.15 10.47
N SER A 171 5.94 11.56 9.24
CA SER A 171 5.10 12.43 8.42
C SER A 171 4.73 11.75 7.11
N LEU A 172 3.55 12.09 6.59
CA LEU A 172 3.09 11.72 5.26
C LEU A 172 2.82 13.01 4.49
N SER A 173 3.52 13.19 3.38
CA SER A 173 3.48 14.41 2.59
C SER A 173 3.07 14.10 1.16
N LEU A 174 2.02 14.76 0.69
CA LEU A 174 1.65 14.80 -0.71
C LEU A 174 2.40 15.95 -1.38
N MET A 175 3.18 15.64 -2.40
CA MET A 175 3.93 16.63 -3.19
C MET A 175 3.00 17.30 -4.20
N ALA A 176 3.30 18.55 -4.50
CA ALA A 176 2.64 19.29 -5.56
C ALA A 176 2.96 18.67 -6.94
N PRO A 177 2.02 18.74 -7.89
CA PRO A 177 2.29 18.43 -9.29
C PRO A 177 3.50 19.19 -9.83
N ASN A 178 4.41 18.50 -10.54
CA ASN A 178 5.58 19.13 -11.19
C ASN A 178 6.52 19.93 -10.25
N SER A 179 6.45 19.73 -8.94
CA SER A 179 7.29 20.43 -7.97
C SER A 179 7.71 19.49 -6.85
N ASP A 180 8.87 19.75 -6.26
CA ASP A 180 9.32 19.08 -5.02
C ASP A 180 8.75 19.74 -3.75
N GLN A 181 7.88 20.74 -3.92
CA GLN A 181 7.17 21.36 -2.80
C GLN A 181 6.02 20.48 -2.31
N ALA A 182 5.80 20.46 -1.00
CA ALA A 182 4.62 19.83 -0.44
C ALA A 182 3.37 20.63 -0.80
N MET A 183 2.29 19.92 -1.14
CA MET A 183 0.94 20.46 -1.23
C MET A 183 0.17 20.22 0.08
N TYR A 184 0.45 19.10 0.74
CA TYR A 184 -0.18 18.71 2.00
C TYR A 184 0.76 17.86 2.84
N THR A 185 0.87 18.14 4.13
CA THR A 185 1.70 17.34 5.04
C THR A 185 0.96 17.10 6.34
N VAL A 186 0.92 15.83 6.75
CA VAL A 186 0.41 15.40 8.05
C VAL A 186 1.50 14.68 8.82
N LYS A 187 1.55 14.92 10.12
CA LYS A 187 2.49 14.30 11.05
C LYS A 187 1.71 13.76 12.23
N ASP A 188 1.96 12.50 12.58
CA ASP A 188 1.36 11.87 13.75
C ASP A 188 -0.19 11.96 13.79
N GLY A 189 -0.83 11.98 12.62
CA GLY A 189 -2.28 12.14 12.46
C GLY A 189 -2.80 13.58 12.45
N GLN A 190 -1.93 14.57 12.58
CA GLN A 190 -2.26 15.99 12.60
C GLN A 190 -1.77 16.69 11.34
N GLU A 191 -2.56 17.63 10.83
CA GLU A 191 -2.14 18.49 9.73
C GLU A 191 -1.04 19.45 10.18
N THR A 192 0.03 19.52 9.39
CA THR A 192 1.17 20.42 9.64
C THR A 192 1.38 21.42 8.51
N PHE A 193 0.88 21.12 7.32
CA PHE A 193 0.95 22.01 6.17
C PHE A 193 -0.20 21.72 5.19
N THR A 194 -0.81 22.78 4.65
CA THR A 194 -1.72 22.73 3.50
C THR A 194 -1.48 23.93 2.59
N ALA A 195 -1.37 23.69 1.29
CA ALA A 195 -1.35 24.72 0.27
C ALA A 195 -2.76 25.13 -0.19
N VAL A 196 -3.76 24.29 0.09
CA VAL A 196 -5.17 24.50 -0.27
C VAL A 196 -5.88 25.15 0.93
N LYS A 197 -6.48 26.32 0.73
CA LYS A 197 -7.14 27.13 1.77
C LYS A 197 -8.61 27.36 1.47
#